data_AF-A0A838PJN4-F1
#
_entry.id   AF-A0A838PJN4-F1
#
_cell.length_a   1.000
_cell.length_b   1.000
_cell.length_c   1.000
_cell.angle_alpha   90.00
_cell.angle_beta   90.00
_cell.angle_gamma   90.00
#
_symmetry.space_group_name_H-M   'P 1'
#
loop_
_entity.id
_entity.type
_entity.pdbx_description
1 polymer ?
#
loop_
_entity_poly.entity_id
_entity_poly.type
_entity_poly.pdbx_seq_one_letter_code
_entity_poly.pdbx_strand_id
1 'polypeptide(L)' 'MPRPYVVPDRRGQGLGRALMETAMDVARKEGADYMDLGTSEDDVAARALYESLGFSNREGRADGPVNYYYEREL' A
#
# COMPACT_ATOMS: atom_id res chain seq x y z
N MET A 1 7.55 -9.82 0.06
CA MET A 1 6.85 -8.70 -0.62
C MET A 1 7.74 -7.47 -0.63
N PRO A 2 8.14 -6.93 -1.79
CA PRO A 2 8.90 -5.68 -1.84
C PRO A 2 7.99 -4.52 -1.40
N ARG A 3 8.45 -3.71 -0.44
CA ARG A 3 7.76 -2.49 -0.01
C ARG A 3 8.34 -1.29 -0.75
N PRO A 4 7.52 -0.37 -1.30
CA PRO A 4 8.03 0.86 -1.88
C PRO A 4 8.81 1.64 -0.81
N TYR A 5 10.05 1.99 -1.11
CA TYR A 5 10.91 2.73 -0.19
C TYR A 5 11.47 3.97 -0.89
N VAL A 6 11.22 5.13 -0.28
CA VAL A 6 11.83 6.40 -0.69
C VAL A 6 12.83 6.80 0.40
N VAL A 7 14.08 7.02 -0.01
CA VAL A 7 15.15 7.49 0.88
C VAL A 7 14.72 8.76 1.62
N PRO A 8 15.09 8.95 2.89
CA PRO A 8 14.57 10.04 3.73
C PRO A 8 14.64 11.42 3.08
N ASP A 9 15.77 11.75 2.45
CA ASP A 9 16.05 13.05 1.82
C ASP A 9 15.17 13.37 0.60
N ARG A 10 14.41 12.39 0.11
CA ARG A 10 13.55 12.52 -1.08
C ARG A 10 12.07 12.35 -0.75
N ARG A 11 11.72 12.22 0.54
CA ARG A 11 10.32 12.15 0.99
C ARG A 11 9.61 13.50 0.81
N GLY A 12 8.28 13.46 0.80
CA GLY A 12 7.45 14.67 0.61
C GLY A 12 7.40 15.23 -0.82
N GLN A 13 8.06 14.58 -1.79
CA GLN A 13 8.14 15.03 -3.19
C GLN A 13 7.21 14.24 -4.13
N GLY A 14 6.26 13.47 -3.59
CA GLY A 14 5.33 12.66 -4.38
C GLY A 14 5.95 11.39 -5.00
N LEU A 15 7.22 11.08 -4.76
CA LEU A 15 7.89 9.91 -5.36
C LEU A 15 7.25 8.58 -4.95
N GLY A 16 6.78 8.45 -3.70
CA GLY A 16 6.07 7.25 -3.26
C GLY A 16 4.77 7.02 -4.03
N ARG A 17 4.05 8.10 -4.33
CA ARG A 17 2.85 8.07 -5.17
C ARG A 17 3.19 7.65 -6.60
N ALA A 18 4.19 8.29 -7.21
CA ALA A 18 4.59 7.97 -8.57
C ALA A 18 5.03 6.50 -8.73
N LEU A 19 5.76 5.95 -7.76
CA LEU A 19 6.14 4.54 -7.73
C LEU A 19 4.91 3.62 -7.66
N MET A 20 3.97 3.92 -6.77
CA MET A 20 2.76 3.11 -6.60
C MET A 20 1.84 3.18 -7.82
N GLU A 21 1.63 4.36 -8.38
CA GLU A 21 0.83 4.54 -9.60
C GLU A 21 1.43 3.77 -10.77
N THR A 22 2.75 3.84 -10.95
CA THR A 22 3.46 3.07 -11.98
C THR A 22 3.30 1.56 -11.75
N ALA A 23 3.44 1.09 -10.50
CA ALA A 23 3.28 -0.32 -10.17
C ALA A 23 1.85 -0.83 -10.44
N MET A 24 0.83 -0.05 -10.08
CA MET A 24 -0.57 -0.37 -10.36
C MET A 24 -0.86 -0.42 -11.87
N ASP A 25 -0.29 0.50 -12.65
CA ASP A 25 -0.46 0.53 -14.10
C ASP A 25 0.21 -0.68 -14.78
N VAL A 26 1.39 -1.08 -14.32
CA VAL A 26 2.04 -2.31 -14.79
C VAL A 26 1.17 -3.53 -14.43
N ALA A 27 0.73 -3.65 -13.18
CA ALA A 27 -0.09 -4.77 -12.74
C ALA A 27 -1.38 -4.90 -13.57
N ARG A 28 -2.07 -3.79 -13.83
CA ARG A 28 -3.27 -3.78 -14.70
C ARG A 28 -2.97 -4.23 -16.13
N LYS A 29 -1.84 -3.79 -16.71
CA LYS A 29 -1.44 -4.21 -18.07
C LYS A 29 -1.15 -5.70 -18.16
N GLU A 30 -0.65 -6.29 -17.09
CA GLU A 30 -0.41 -7.73 -16.96
C GLU A 30 -1.68 -8.52 -16.61
N GLY A 31 -2.85 -7.86 -16.50
CA GLY A 31 -4.13 -8.51 -16.25
C GLY A 31 -4.44 -8.76 -14.77
N ALA A 32 -3.72 -8.13 -13.83
CA ALA A 32 -4.06 -8.21 -12.42
C ALA A 32 -5.36 -7.45 -12.12
N ASP A 33 -6.22 -8.08 -11.32
CA ASP A 33 -7.50 -7.54 -10.83
C ASP A 33 -7.41 -7.05 -9.38
N TYR A 34 -6.34 -7.38 -8.66
CA TYR A 34 -6.13 -7.03 -7.26
C TYR A 34 -4.66 -6.78 -6.92
N MET A 35 -4.42 -5.97 -5.89
CA MET A 35 -3.10 -5.69 -5.31
C MET A 35 -3.21 -5.61 -3.79
N ASP A 36 -2.38 -6.36 -3.08
CA ASP A 36 -2.25 -6.32 -1.63
C ASP A 36 -0.92 -5.72 -1.17
N LEU A 37 -0.95 -5.15 0.03
CA LEU A 37 0.22 -4.62 0.70
C LEU A 37 0.06 -4.72 2.22
N GLY A 38 1.18 -4.87 2.91
CA GLY A 38 1.24 -4.88 4.37
C GLY A 38 2.04 -3.67 4.88
N THR A 39 1.50 -2.98 5.88
CA THR A 39 2.17 -1.89 6.59
C THR A 39 1.93 -2.00 8.09
N SER A 40 2.86 -1.48 8.89
CA SER A 40 2.64 -1.36 10.34
C SER A 40 1.65 -0.24 10.63
N GLU A 41 0.96 -0.33 11.78
CA GLU A 41 0.13 0.75 12.30
C GLU A 41 0.93 2.05 12.49
N ASP A 42 2.21 1.93 12.88
CA ASP A 42 3.12 3.04 13.15
C ASP A 42 3.58 3.80 11.89
N ASP A 43 3.45 3.20 10.70
CA ASP A 43 3.86 3.84 9.45
C ASP A 43 2.73 4.71 8.89
N VAL A 44 2.42 5.78 9.62
CA VAL A 44 1.33 6.72 9.32
C VAL A 44 1.48 7.33 7.92
N ALA A 45 2.71 7.59 7.49
CA ALA A 45 2.99 8.15 6.17
C ALA A 45 2.64 7.16 5.04
N ALA A 46 3.02 5.89 5.19
CA ALA A 46 2.66 4.85 4.23
C ALA A 46 1.15 4.62 4.21
N ARG A 47 0.50 4.52 5.37
CA ARG A 47 -0.96 4.38 5.48
C ARG A 47 -1.71 5.50 4.76
N ALA A 48 -1.36 6.76 5.03
CA ALA A 48 -1.97 7.91 4.38
C ALA A 48 -1.77 7.89 2.85
N LEU A 49 -0.59 7.47 2.39
CA LEU A 49 -0.33 7.30 0.96
C LEU A 49 -1.25 6.22 0.35
N TYR A 50 -1.32 5.02 0.95
CA TYR A 50 -2.13 3.92 0.44
C TYR A 50 -3.62 4.26 0.43
N GLU A 51 -4.14 4.85 1.52
CA GLU A 51 -5.52 5.32 1.60
C GLU A 51 -5.81 6.38 0.52
N SER A 52 -4.87 7.31 0.27
CA SER A 52 -4.99 8.33 -0.80
C SER A 52 -4.92 7.77 -2.23
N LEU A 53 -4.54 6.50 -2.38
CA LEU A 53 -4.48 5.77 -3.65
C LEU A 53 -5.67 4.80 -3.80
N GLY A 54 -6.58 4.76 -2.83
CA GLY A 54 -7.77 3.92 -2.87
C GLY A 54 -7.59 2.52 -2.28
N PHE A 55 -6.45 2.24 -1.64
CA PHE A 55 -6.33 1.02 -0.83
C PHE A 55 -7.19 1.14 0.43
N SER A 56 -7.75 0.01 0.86
CA SER A 56 -8.55 -0.09 2.07
C SER A 56 -7.94 -1.13 2.99
N ASN A 57 -7.81 -0.81 4.27
CA ASN A 57 -7.52 -1.79 5.32
C ASN A 57 -8.79 -2.42 5.90
N ARG A 58 -9.94 -2.23 5.26
CA ARG A 58 -11.24 -2.76 5.67
C ARG A 58 -11.84 -3.71 4.65
N GLU A 59 -12.52 -4.74 5.12
CA GLU A 59 -13.19 -5.74 4.29
C GLU A 59 -14.40 -5.18 3.55
N GLY A 60 -14.41 -5.31 2.21
CA GLY A 60 -15.56 -5.12 1.32
C GLY A 60 -16.14 -3.70 1.20
N ARG A 61 -16.06 -2.87 2.24
CA ARG A 61 -16.63 -1.51 2.33
C ARG A 61 -15.79 -0.62 3.24
N ALA A 62 -15.95 0.69 3.11
CA ALA A 62 -15.23 1.71 3.90
C ALA A 62 -15.54 1.67 5.41
N ASP A 63 -16.62 1.02 5.82
CA ASP A 63 -17.04 0.81 7.22
C ASP A 63 -16.90 -0.65 7.69
N GLY A 64 -16.32 -1.51 6.85
CA GLY A 64 -16.08 -2.92 7.18
C GLY A 64 -15.09 -3.12 8.33
N PRO A 65 -14.97 -4.35 8.85
CA PRO A 65 -13.98 -4.68 9.88
C PRO A 65 -12.56 -4.44 9.37
N VAL A 66 -11.65 -4.13 10.29
CA VAL A 66 -10.22 -3.94 9.99
C VAL A 66 -9.59 -5.30 9.69
N ASN A 67 -8.81 -5.35 8.62
CA ASN A 67 -7.99 -6.50 8.26
C ASN A 67 -6.77 -6.60 9.17
N TYR A 68 -6.55 -7.78 9.77
CA TYR A 68 -5.34 -8.09 10.55
C TYR A 68 -4.42 -9.04 9.79
N TYR A 69 -3.11 -8.87 9.99
CA TYR A 69 -2.08 -9.76 9.46
C TYR A 69 -1.44 -10.55 10.60
N TYR A 70 -1.23 -11.86 10.40
CA TYR A 70 -0.60 -12.76 11.37
C TYR A 70 0.62 -13.42 10.74
N GLU A 71 1.68 -13.56 11.53
CA GLU A 71 2.90 -14.27 11.15
C GLU A 71 3.31 -15.25 12.26
N ARG A 72 3.98 -16.34 11.88
CA ARG A 72 4.54 -17.32 12.83
C ARG A 72 5.85 -17.86 12.27
N GLU A 73 6.93 -17.68 13.02
CA GLU A 73 8.19 -18.40 12.80
C GLU A 73 8.04 -19.86 13.28
N LEU A 74 8.55 -20.82 12.51
CA LEU A 74 8.42 -22.26 12.79
C LEU A 74 9.67 -22.83 13.47
#